data_AF-A0A6P2BK69-F1
#
_entry.id   AF-A0A6P2BK69-F1
#
_cell.length_a   1.000
_cell.length_b   1.000
_cell.length_c   1.000
_cell.angle_alpha   90.00
_cell.angle_beta   90.00
_cell.angle_gamma   90.00
#
_symmetry.space_group_name_H-M   'P 1'
#
loop_
_entity.id
_entity.type
_entity.pdbx_description
1 polymer ?
#
loop_
_entity_poly.entity_id
_entity_poly.type
_entity_poly.pdbx_seq_one_letter_code
_entity_poly.pdbx_strand_id
1 'polypeptide(L)'
;MFCALLLSLALSAAAHASALDRDTVTRWIAAAENVRERVEAYEDEEDDDELFDGEGMPTFTDIENIYRTMYNRDAEVRSAARAQGFRSADQWADVSARITMGLLSLEISDNAPEMDAEMARAMREMEDNPNVPPQMREMMMQRMQEAMGGVQRMTEGVREEDLPILRDMRSELRAVVDIGDYGDD
;
A
#
# COMPACT_ATOMS: atom_id res chain seq x y z
N MET A 1 -54.40 25.24 1.14
CA MET A 1 -53.65 24.25 1.93
C MET A 1 -52.85 23.41 0.94
N PHE A 2 -51.56 23.72 0.75
CA PHE A 2 -50.67 23.03 -0.17
C PHE A 2 -49.68 22.20 0.65
N CYS A 3 -49.86 20.87 0.61
CA CYS A 3 -49.00 19.84 1.21
C CYS A 3 -47.76 19.59 0.34
N ALA A 4 -46.77 20.49 0.33
CA ALA A 4 -45.55 20.29 -0.45
C ALA A 4 -44.27 20.72 0.30
N LEU A 5 -44.21 20.42 1.59
CA LEU A 5 -43.00 20.54 2.40
C LEU A 5 -42.92 19.24 3.18
N LEU A 6 -42.18 18.24 2.68
CA LEU A 6 -41.66 17.05 3.38
C LEU A 6 -41.17 16.01 2.35
N LEU A 7 -40.20 16.38 1.51
CA LEU A 7 -39.46 15.40 0.68
C LEU A 7 -37.98 15.78 0.56
N SER A 8 -37.36 16.13 1.69
CA SER A 8 -35.95 16.50 1.77
C SER A 8 -35.24 15.72 2.88
N LEU A 9 -35.58 14.45 3.05
CA LEU A 9 -34.94 13.61 4.07
C LEU A 9 -34.57 12.24 3.50
N ALA A 10 -33.30 11.90 3.75
CA ALA A 10 -32.66 10.60 3.61
C ALA A 10 -32.24 10.18 2.19
N LEU A 11 -31.19 10.84 1.68
CA LEU A 11 -30.15 10.11 0.93
C LEU A 11 -28.80 10.29 1.64
N SER A 12 -28.77 9.97 2.94
CA SER A 12 -27.51 9.54 3.55
C SER A 12 -27.26 8.14 3.02
N ALA A 13 -26.68 8.05 1.81
CA ALA A 13 -25.99 6.84 1.42
C ALA A 13 -25.00 6.57 2.55
N ALA A 14 -25.22 5.51 3.30
CA ALA A 14 -24.18 4.98 4.16
C ALA A 14 -22.97 4.78 3.23
N ALA A 15 -21.92 5.56 3.43
CA ALA A 15 -20.63 5.34 2.83
C ALA A 15 -20.09 4.02 3.43
N HIS A 16 -20.69 2.90 3.06
CA HIS A 16 -19.95 1.66 3.00
C HIS A 16 -18.88 1.94 1.97
N ALA A 17 -17.62 1.95 2.41
CA ALA A 17 -16.48 2.01 1.52
C ALA A 17 -16.63 0.84 0.55
N SER A 18 -17.14 1.12 -0.65
CA SER A 18 -17.28 0.16 -1.71
C SER A 18 -15.89 -0.27 -2.15
N ALA A 19 -15.80 -1.50 -2.67
CA ALA A 19 -14.62 -1.94 -3.40
C ALA A 19 -14.18 -0.87 -4.40
N LEU A 20 -12.87 -0.78 -4.64
CA LEU A 20 -12.33 0.05 -5.70
C LEU A 20 -12.98 -0.38 -7.02
N ASP A 21 -13.46 0.60 -7.78
CA ASP A 21 -13.95 0.39 -9.12
C ASP A 21 -12.94 0.88 -10.15
N ARG A 22 -13.08 0.40 -11.39
CA ARG A 22 -12.19 0.76 -12.50
C ARG A 22 -12.09 2.27 -12.68
N ASP A 23 -13.21 2.97 -12.56
CA ASP A 23 -13.26 4.42 -12.78
C ASP A 23 -12.43 5.16 -11.72
N THR A 24 -12.47 4.73 -10.46
CA THR A 24 -11.68 5.30 -9.37
C THR A 24 -10.19 5.03 -9.56
N VAL A 25 -9.82 3.81 -9.90
CA VAL A 25 -8.42 3.45 -10.18
C VAL A 25 -7.89 4.23 -11.38
N THR A 26 -8.68 4.36 -12.46
CA THR A 26 -8.28 5.11 -13.67
C THR A 26 -8.08 6.59 -13.38
N ARG A 27 -8.98 7.22 -12.62
CA ARG A 27 -8.83 8.62 -12.19
C ARG A 27 -7.62 8.80 -11.27
N TRP A 28 -7.33 7.81 -10.43
CA TRP A 28 -6.14 7.83 -9.59
C TRP A 28 -4.86 7.77 -10.42
N ILE A 29 -4.75 6.83 -11.39
CA ILE A 29 -3.61 6.72 -12.31
C ILE A 29 -3.37 8.07 -13.02
N ALA A 30 -4.42 8.66 -13.57
CA ALA A 30 -4.32 9.95 -14.24
C ALA A 30 -3.88 11.10 -13.31
N ALA A 31 -4.18 11.03 -12.01
CA ALA A 31 -3.66 12.00 -11.04
C ALA A 31 -2.17 11.73 -10.76
N ALA A 32 -1.80 10.47 -10.54
CA ALA A 32 -0.44 10.04 -10.24
C ALA A 32 0.54 10.39 -11.37
N GLU A 33 0.17 10.14 -12.63
CA GLU A 33 1.00 10.49 -13.81
C GLU A 33 1.37 11.98 -13.86
N ASN A 34 0.45 12.86 -13.44
CA ASN A 34 0.67 14.31 -13.47
C ASN A 34 1.63 14.80 -12.40
N VAL A 35 1.91 14.00 -11.37
CA VAL A 35 2.69 14.40 -10.19
C VAL A 35 3.84 13.45 -9.90
N ARG A 36 4.14 12.53 -10.81
CA ARG A 36 5.17 11.51 -10.66
C ARG A 36 6.55 12.11 -10.35
N GLU A 37 6.99 13.09 -11.14
CA GLU A 37 8.28 13.79 -10.90
C GLU A 37 8.31 14.47 -9.51
N ARG A 38 7.15 14.85 -8.97
CA ARG A 38 7.04 15.44 -7.64
C ARG A 38 7.09 14.37 -6.54
N VAL A 39 6.48 13.21 -6.78
CA VAL A 39 6.55 12.07 -5.86
C VAL A 39 8.00 11.61 -5.71
N GLU A 40 8.70 11.44 -6.84
CA GLU A 40 10.14 11.11 -6.86
C GLU A 40 10.96 12.17 -6.10
N ALA A 41 10.69 13.46 -6.31
CA ALA A 41 11.37 14.52 -5.56
C ALA A 41 11.05 14.54 -4.05
N TYR A 42 9.86 14.08 -3.63
CA TYR A 42 9.51 13.95 -2.21
C TYR A 42 10.32 12.83 -1.54
N GLU A 43 10.56 11.73 -2.27
CA GLU A 43 11.38 10.61 -1.82
C GLU A 43 12.86 11.01 -1.70
N ASP A 44 13.36 11.90 -2.56
CA ASP A 44 14.72 12.44 -2.48
C ASP A 44 14.93 13.55 -1.42
N GLU A 45 13.88 14.27 -1.03
CA GLU A 45 13.95 15.45 -0.14
C GLU A 45 13.78 15.12 1.35
N GLU A 46 13.00 14.10 1.69
CA GLU A 46 12.97 13.57 3.05
C GLU A 46 14.14 12.56 3.14
N ASP A 47 15.21 12.89 3.89
CA ASP A 47 16.24 11.91 4.26
C ASP A 47 15.50 10.59 4.60
N ASP A 48 15.84 9.50 3.91
CA ASP A 48 15.23 8.15 3.99
C ASP A 48 14.92 7.69 5.44
N ASP A 49 15.58 8.32 6.41
CA ASP A 49 15.55 8.14 7.85
C ASP A 49 14.34 8.77 8.59
N GLU A 50 13.24 9.23 7.98
CA GLU A 50 12.03 9.63 8.76
C GLU A 50 10.70 9.02 8.29
N LEU A 51 10.54 8.66 7.01
CA LEU A 51 9.35 7.94 6.52
C LEU A 51 9.47 6.42 6.67
N PHE A 52 10.69 5.89 6.67
CA PHE A 52 11.02 4.47 6.78
C PHE A 52 11.87 4.11 8.02
N ASP A 53 12.07 5.04 8.96
CA ASP A 53 12.88 4.87 10.20
C ASP A 53 12.20 4.07 11.31
N GLY A 54 10.98 3.60 11.07
CA GLY A 54 10.47 2.49 11.86
C GLY A 54 11.27 1.24 11.50
N GLU A 55 11.86 0.55 12.49
CA GLU A 55 12.50 -0.77 12.33
C GLU A 55 11.51 -1.85 11.81
N GLY A 56 10.90 -1.67 10.65
CA GLY A 56 9.81 -2.50 10.13
C GLY A 56 9.22 -2.01 8.80
N MET A 57 8.50 -2.91 8.14
CA MET A 57 7.79 -2.64 6.89
C MET A 57 6.67 -1.60 7.10
N PRO A 58 6.38 -0.72 6.12
CA PRO A 58 5.34 0.29 6.24
C PRO A 58 3.97 -0.35 6.40
N THR A 59 3.13 0.19 7.29
CA THR A 59 1.73 -0.23 7.43
C THR A 59 0.83 0.56 6.50
N PHE A 60 -0.42 0.10 6.35
CA PHE A 60 -1.44 0.85 5.61
C PHE A 60 -1.60 2.29 6.11
N THR A 61 -1.54 2.49 7.43
CA THR A 61 -1.70 3.83 8.04
C THR A 61 -0.52 4.73 7.70
N ASP A 62 0.69 4.17 7.60
CA ASP A 62 1.89 4.92 7.23
C ASP A 62 1.79 5.43 5.80
N ILE A 63 1.41 4.55 4.86
CA ILE A 63 1.17 4.93 3.46
C ILE A 63 0.05 5.96 3.34
N GLU A 64 -1.05 5.79 4.06
CA GLU A 64 -2.14 6.77 4.10
C GLU A 64 -1.64 8.15 4.57
N ASN A 65 -0.81 8.18 5.62
CA ASN A 65 -0.24 9.41 6.16
C ASN A 65 0.72 10.09 5.18
N ILE A 66 1.52 9.33 4.44
CA ILE A 66 2.41 9.84 3.39
C ILE A 66 1.58 10.58 2.34
N TYR A 67 0.59 9.92 1.71
CA TYR A 67 -0.22 10.54 0.67
C TYR A 67 -1.04 11.73 1.18
N ARG A 68 -1.52 11.67 2.43
CA ARG A 68 -2.20 12.78 3.09
C ARG A 68 -1.27 13.98 3.27
N THR A 69 -0.03 13.74 3.68
CA THR A 69 0.98 14.77 3.88
C THR A 69 1.36 15.42 2.56
N MET A 70 1.66 14.64 1.52
CA MET A 70 1.94 15.15 0.17
C MET A 70 0.80 16.03 -0.35
N TYR A 71 -0.45 15.58 -0.24
CA TYR A 71 -1.60 16.38 -0.67
C TYR A 71 -1.72 17.72 0.07
N ASN A 72 -1.37 17.74 1.36
CA ASN A 72 -1.46 18.96 2.17
C ASN A 72 -0.31 19.94 1.88
N ARG A 73 0.92 19.42 1.75
CA ARG A 73 2.13 20.22 1.54
C ARG A 73 2.28 20.70 0.10
N ASP A 74 1.92 19.87 -0.88
CA ASP A 74 2.18 20.14 -2.29
C ASP A 74 0.92 20.61 -3.04
N ALA A 75 1.02 21.78 -3.68
CA ALA A 75 -0.09 22.36 -4.42
C ALA A 75 -0.38 21.66 -5.76
N GLU A 76 0.63 21.07 -6.40
CA GLU A 76 0.52 20.32 -7.65
C GLU A 76 -0.12 18.96 -7.39
N VAL A 77 0.31 18.23 -6.35
CA VAL A 77 -0.34 16.98 -5.87
C VAL A 77 -1.82 17.22 -5.61
N ARG A 78 -2.13 18.26 -4.82
CA ARG A 78 -3.53 18.64 -4.54
C ARG A 78 -4.30 19.01 -5.79
N SER A 79 -3.69 19.73 -6.72
CA SER A 79 -4.33 20.17 -7.97
C SER A 79 -4.65 18.98 -8.88
N ALA A 80 -3.70 18.06 -9.07
CA ALA A 80 -3.88 16.85 -9.87
C ALA A 80 -4.98 15.95 -9.31
N ALA A 81 -4.96 15.70 -7.99
CA ALA A 81 -5.99 14.93 -7.32
C ALA A 81 -7.38 15.58 -7.49
N ARG A 82 -7.50 16.90 -7.30
CA ARG A 82 -8.77 17.61 -7.50
C ARG A 82 -9.26 17.61 -8.94
N ALA A 83 -8.36 17.69 -9.91
CA ALA A 83 -8.70 17.61 -11.33
C ALA A 83 -9.35 16.28 -11.69
N GLN A 84 -9.00 15.21 -10.96
CA GLN A 84 -9.57 13.87 -11.10
C GLN A 84 -10.74 13.58 -10.14
N GLY A 85 -11.25 14.61 -9.46
CA GLY A 85 -12.46 14.53 -8.65
C GLY A 85 -12.26 14.08 -7.20
N PHE A 86 -11.02 13.94 -6.73
CA PHE A 86 -10.73 13.72 -5.31
C PHE A 86 -10.96 15.01 -4.51
N ARG A 87 -11.86 14.96 -3.52
CA ARG A 87 -12.40 16.16 -2.86
C ARG A 87 -11.64 16.57 -1.60
N SER A 88 -10.90 15.65 -0.99
CA SER A 88 -10.19 15.85 0.27
C SER A 88 -8.87 15.09 0.31
N ALA A 89 -8.00 15.50 1.23
CA ALA A 89 -6.78 14.77 1.55
C ALA A 89 -7.09 13.33 1.97
N ASP A 90 -8.13 13.15 2.80
CA ASP A 90 -8.59 11.84 3.29
C ASP A 90 -9.02 10.91 2.15
N GLN A 91 -9.76 11.42 1.17
CA GLN A 91 -10.19 10.62 0.03
C GLN A 91 -9.00 10.23 -0.86
N TRP A 92 -8.08 11.17 -1.09
CA TRP A 92 -6.86 10.91 -1.84
C TRP A 92 -6.00 9.86 -1.14
N ALA A 93 -5.75 10.05 0.15
CA ALA A 93 -4.93 9.18 0.96
C ALA A 93 -5.49 7.75 1.08
N ASP A 94 -6.80 7.60 1.35
CA ASP A 94 -7.46 6.28 1.41
C ASP A 94 -7.32 5.52 0.09
N VAL A 95 -7.62 6.17 -1.04
CA VAL A 95 -7.55 5.52 -2.35
C VAL A 95 -6.12 5.16 -2.72
N SER A 96 -5.16 6.07 -2.49
CA SER A 96 -3.75 5.80 -2.74
C SER A 96 -3.23 4.64 -1.88
N ALA A 97 -3.53 4.62 -0.58
CA ALA A 97 -3.10 3.54 0.31
C ALA A 97 -3.71 2.18 -0.08
N ARG A 98 -5.00 2.15 -0.45
CA ARG A 98 -5.65 0.91 -0.94
C ARG A 98 -5.03 0.37 -2.21
N ILE A 99 -4.65 1.26 -3.13
CA ILE A 99 -3.97 0.87 -4.38
C ILE A 99 -2.55 0.36 -4.07
N THR A 100 -1.72 1.16 -3.39
CA THR A 100 -0.31 0.82 -3.12
C THR A 100 -0.18 -0.45 -2.27
N MET A 101 -0.90 -0.52 -1.14
CA MET A 101 -0.84 -1.69 -0.25
C MET A 101 -1.50 -2.92 -0.86
N GLY A 102 -2.55 -2.74 -1.67
CA GLY A 102 -3.19 -3.83 -2.38
C GLY A 102 -2.27 -4.44 -3.44
N LEU A 103 -1.52 -3.61 -4.18
CA LEU A 103 -0.51 -4.10 -5.13
C LEU A 103 0.63 -4.83 -4.42
N LEU A 104 1.16 -4.25 -3.34
CA LEU A 104 2.19 -4.91 -2.53
C LEU A 104 1.72 -6.26 -1.98
N SER A 105 0.48 -6.34 -1.50
CA SER A 105 -0.12 -7.59 -1.04
C SER A 105 -0.25 -8.63 -2.16
N LEU A 106 -0.55 -8.20 -3.40
CA LEU A 106 -0.57 -9.09 -4.56
C LEU A 106 0.83 -9.64 -4.86
N GLU A 107 1.86 -8.81 -4.81
CA GLU A 107 3.25 -9.24 -5.05
C GLU A 107 3.73 -10.24 -4.00
N ILE A 108 3.47 -9.96 -2.72
CA ILE A 108 3.78 -10.89 -1.63
C ILE A 108 3.04 -12.21 -1.83
N SER A 109 1.75 -12.15 -2.18
CA SER A 109 0.94 -13.36 -2.37
C SER A 109 1.42 -14.20 -3.54
N ASP A 110 1.84 -13.55 -4.63
CA ASP A 110 2.32 -14.23 -5.82
C ASP A 110 3.71 -14.88 -5.57
N ASN A 111 4.55 -14.28 -4.70
CA ASN A 111 5.89 -14.78 -4.33
C ASN A 111 5.90 -15.68 -3.08
N ALA A 112 4.81 -15.74 -2.30
CA ALA A 112 4.74 -16.49 -1.04
C ALA A 112 5.18 -17.96 -1.15
N PRO A 113 4.79 -18.74 -2.20
CA PRO A 113 5.22 -20.14 -2.31
C PRO A 113 6.74 -20.32 -2.43
N GLU A 114 7.41 -19.42 -3.13
CA GLU A 114 8.86 -19.43 -3.28
C GLU A 114 9.54 -19.01 -1.98
N MET A 115 9.08 -17.91 -1.38
CA MET A 115 9.56 -17.44 -0.08
C MET A 115 9.43 -18.52 1.02
N ASP A 116 8.29 -19.22 1.08
CA ASP A 116 8.08 -20.34 2.00
C ASP A 116 9.05 -21.50 1.75
N ALA A 117 9.31 -21.82 0.48
CA ALA A 117 10.22 -22.91 0.11
C ALA A 117 11.67 -22.58 0.45
N GLU A 118 12.11 -21.35 0.17
CA GLU A 118 13.44 -20.84 0.51
C GLU A 118 13.64 -20.78 2.02
N MET A 119 12.65 -20.28 2.75
CA MET A 119 12.68 -20.23 4.20
C MET A 119 12.79 -21.64 4.81
N ALA A 120 11.98 -22.57 4.33
CA ALA A 120 12.04 -23.97 4.77
C ALA A 120 13.39 -24.62 4.44
N ARG A 121 14.02 -24.25 3.31
CA ARG A 121 15.35 -24.71 2.94
C ARG A 121 16.42 -24.12 3.87
N ALA A 122 16.40 -22.82 4.09
CA ALA A 122 17.33 -22.13 4.98
C ALA A 122 17.27 -22.69 6.41
N MET A 123 16.06 -22.97 6.92
CA MET A 123 15.88 -23.61 8.23
C MET A 123 16.57 -24.98 8.29
N ARG A 124 16.37 -25.85 7.29
CA ARG A 124 17.02 -27.17 7.25
C ARG A 124 18.54 -27.06 7.14
N GLU A 125 19.03 -26.18 6.27
CA GLU A 125 20.48 -25.97 6.10
C GLU A 125 21.13 -25.47 7.40
N MET A 126 20.45 -24.59 8.13
CA MET A 126 20.90 -24.20 9.47
C MET A 126 20.90 -25.41 10.40
N GLU A 127 19.79 -26.18 10.51
CA GLU A 127 19.64 -27.36 11.39
C GLU A 127 20.77 -28.37 11.21
N ASP A 128 21.13 -28.64 9.96
CA ASP A 128 22.14 -29.62 9.62
C ASP A 128 23.58 -29.08 9.67
N ASN A 129 23.79 -27.77 9.83
CA ASN A 129 25.12 -27.16 9.86
C ASN A 129 25.75 -27.21 11.27
N PRO A 130 26.78 -28.04 11.52
CA PRO A 130 27.41 -28.15 12.83
C PRO A 130 28.27 -26.94 13.20
N ASN A 131 28.53 -26.03 12.26
CA ASN A 131 29.32 -24.81 12.50
C ASN A 131 28.48 -23.64 13.01
N VAL A 132 27.15 -23.78 13.05
CA VAL A 132 26.26 -22.74 13.60
C VAL A 132 26.00 -23.03 15.08
N PRO A 133 26.48 -22.19 16.02
CA PRO A 133 26.21 -22.37 17.44
C PRO A 133 24.70 -22.34 17.74
N PRO A 134 24.21 -23.11 18.72
CA PRO A 134 22.79 -23.14 19.07
C PRO A 134 22.18 -21.76 19.36
N GLN A 135 22.93 -20.88 20.04
CA GLN A 135 22.48 -19.53 20.35
C GLN A 135 22.34 -18.65 19.10
N MET A 136 23.22 -18.82 18.12
CA MET A 136 23.15 -18.08 16.86
C MET A 136 21.93 -18.52 16.04
N ARG A 137 21.64 -19.83 16.04
CA ARG A 137 20.46 -20.42 15.41
C ARG A 137 19.15 -19.88 16.00
N GLU A 138 19.04 -19.86 17.33
CA GLU A 138 17.86 -19.33 18.01
C GLU A 138 17.62 -17.85 17.66
N MET A 139 18.68 -17.03 17.66
CA MET A 139 18.59 -15.64 17.26
C MET A 139 18.14 -15.48 15.79
N MET A 140 18.66 -16.30 14.87
CA MET A 140 18.26 -16.27 13.46
C MET A 140 16.79 -16.65 13.28
N MET A 141 16.32 -17.69 13.96
CA MET A 141 14.92 -18.10 13.94
C MET A 141 13.99 -17.00 14.48
N GLN A 142 14.39 -16.34 15.56
CA GLN A 142 13.61 -15.25 16.15
C GLN A 142 13.45 -14.09 15.16
N ARG A 143 14.56 -13.66 14.52
CA ARG A 143 14.52 -12.59 13.51
C ARG A 143 13.63 -12.94 12.31
N MET A 144 13.66 -14.19 11.87
CA MET A 144 12.82 -14.65 10.77
C MET A 144 11.33 -14.64 11.14
N GLN A 145 10.98 -15.05 12.36
CA GLN A 145 9.60 -14.94 12.86
C GLN A 145 9.15 -13.49 12.99
N GLU A 146 10.03 -12.60 13.46
CA GLU A 146 9.78 -11.16 13.53
C GLU A 146 9.53 -10.57 12.13
N ALA A 147 10.33 -10.96 11.13
CA ALA A 147 10.16 -10.55 9.74
C ALA A 147 8.80 -11.03 9.16
N MET A 148 8.43 -12.30 9.37
CA MET A 148 7.12 -12.81 8.95
C MET A 148 5.96 -12.07 9.61
N GLY A 149 6.08 -11.79 10.91
CA GLY A 149 5.11 -10.96 11.64
C GLY A 149 5.04 -9.52 11.13
N GLY A 150 6.13 -8.99 10.57
CA GLY A 150 6.15 -7.72 9.86
C GLY A 150 5.33 -7.77 8.56
N VAL A 151 5.54 -8.80 7.74
CA VAL A 151 4.78 -9.00 6.49
C VAL A 151 3.28 -9.12 6.76
N GLN A 152 2.89 -9.85 7.81
CA GLN A 152 1.49 -9.98 8.16
C GLN A 152 0.87 -8.62 8.55
N ARG A 153 1.52 -7.87 9.43
CA ARG A 153 1.08 -6.54 9.88
C ARG A 153 0.94 -5.55 8.73
N MET A 154 1.85 -5.59 7.76
CA MET A 154 1.79 -4.75 6.56
C MET A 154 0.49 -4.98 5.79
N THR A 155 0.03 -6.23 5.68
CA THR A 155 -1.20 -6.58 4.94
C THR A 155 -2.50 -6.43 5.73
N GLU A 156 -2.47 -6.16 7.04
CA GLU A 156 -3.68 -6.12 7.90
C GLU A 156 -4.71 -5.05 7.49
N GLY A 157 -4.28 -3.97 6.83
CA GLY A 157 -5.16 -2.91 6.33
C GLY A 157 -5.69 -3.15 4.90
N VAL A 158 -5.23 -4.21 4.23
CA VAL A 158 -5.60 -4.48 2.83
C VAL A 158 -7.01 -5.04 2.76
N ARG A 159 -7.79 -4.51 1.82
CA ARG A 159 -9.17 -4.90 1.58
C ARG A 159 -9.21 -5.93 0.45
N GLU A 160 -9.62 -7.16 0.78
CA GLU A 160 -9.64 -8.25 -0.18
C GLU A 160 -10.54 -7.96 -1.39
N GLU A 161 -11.61 -7.18 -1.20
CA GLU A 161 -12.52 -6.78 -2.27
C GLU A 161 -11.89 -5.87 -3.34
N ASP A 162 -10.75 -5.24 -3.05
CA ASP A 162 -10.03 -4.37 -3.99
C ASP A 162 -9.09 -5.17 -4.90
N LEU A 163 -8.62 -6.33 -4.44
CA LEU A 163 -7.61 -7.15 -5.13
C LEU A 163 -8.01 -7.55 -6.57
N PRO A 164 -9.27 -7.88 -6.89
CA PRO A 164 -9.65 -8.23 -8.26
C PRO A 164 -9.40 -7.11 -9.27
N ILE A 165 -9.75 -5.86 -8.94
CA ILE A 165 -9.55 -4.74 -9.87
C ILE A 165 -8.07 -4.37 -9.96
N LEU A 166 -7.34 -4.44 -8.85
CA LEU A 166 -5.90 -4.16 -8.84
C LEU A 166 -5.11 -5.21 -9.62
N ARG A 167 -5.53 -6.48 -9.58
CA ARG A 167 -4.94 -7.55 -10.39
C ARG A 167 -5.23 -7.35 -11.88
N ASP A 168 -6.44 -6.91 -12.24
CA ASP A 168 -6.81 -6.63 -13.63
C ASP A 168 -6.06 -5.42 -14.21
N MET A 169 -5.82 -4.39 -13.41
CA MET A 169 -5.15 -3.14 -13.82
C MET A 169 -3.67 -3.08 -13.42
N ARG A 170 -3.05 -4.22 -13.09
CA ARG A 170 -1.72 -4.28 -12.50
C ARG A 170 -0.66 -3.65 -13.40
N SER A 171 -0.73 -3.87 -14.71
CA SER A 171 0.26 -3.36 -15.66
C SER A 171 0.23 -1.84 -15.76
N GLU A 172 -0.96 -1.23 -15.78
CA GLU A 172 -1.11 0.23 -15.77
C GLU A 172 -0.67 0.83 -14.44
N LEU A 173 -0.99 0.15 -13.33
CA LEU A 173 -0.61 0.60 -11.99
C LEU A 173 0.91 0.57 -11.76
N ARG A 174 1.61 -0.48 -12.18
CA ARG A 174 3.08 -0.56 -12.06
C ARG A 174 3.83 0.47 -12.92
N ALA A 175 3.15 1.09 -13.90
CA ALA A 175 3.77 2.17 -14.68
C ALA A 175 3.82 3.52 -13.92
N VAL A 176 3.08 3.64 -12.81
CA VAL A 176 2.91 4.90 -12.07
C VAL A 176 3.16 4.78 -10.57
N VAL A 177 3.15 3.56 -10.01
CA VAL A 177 3.59 3.27 -8.65
C VAL A 177 5.00 2.71 -8.74
N ASP A 178 5.96 3.36 -8.08
CA ASP A 178 7.24 2.72 -7.79
C ASP A 178 7.04 1.83 -6.55
N ILE A 179 6.82 0.54 -6.81
CA ILE A 179 6.89 -0.48 -5.77
C ILE A 179 8.25 -1.12 -6.01
N GLY A 180 9.21 -0.85 -5.12
CA GLY A 180 10.58 -1.35 -5.24
C GLY A 180 10.58 -2.80 -5.72
N ASP A 181 11.37 -3.08 -6.75
CA ASP A 181 11.27 -4.33 -7.50
C ASP A 181 11.72 -5.52 -6.63
N TYR A 182 10.78 -6.18 -5.96
CA TYR A 182 11.04 -7.35 -5.12
C TYR A 182 11.24 -8.64 -5.94
N GLY A 183 11.82 -8.58 -7.14
CA GLY A 183 11.86 -9.77 -8.00
C GLY A 183 12.58 -9.70 -9.34
N ASP A 184 13.74 -9.06 -9.46
CA ASP A 184 14.68 -9.32 -10.56
C ASP A 184 16.13 -9.02 -10.12
N ASP A 185 16.77 -9.98 -9.43
CA ASP A 185 18.24 -10.14 -9.37
C ASP A 185 18.62 -11.62 -9.11
#